data_AF-A0A7M3ZVB8-F1
#
_entry.id   AF-A0A7M3ZVB8-F1
#
_cell.length_a   1.000
_cell.length_b   1.000
_cell.length_c   1.000
_cell.angle_alpha   90.00
_cell.angle_beta   90.00
_cell.angle_gamma   90.00
#
_symmetry.space_group_name_H-M   'P 1'
#
loop_
_entity.id
_entity.type
_entity.pdbx_description
1 polymer ?
#
loop_
_entity_poly.entity_id
_entity_poly.type
_entity_poly.pdbx_seq_one_letter_code
_entity_poly.pdbx_strand_id
1 'polypeptide(L)'
;ERWSNEHRTTLPSAPHQPLMLTPAIDVEAHLFANGHGYPERPDPATELDAGMAVAVGSITCPTDRSIRFEAFSHNTIRGAAGGVIYLAELAHEMELLSSSPAHP
;
A
#
# COMPACT_ATOMS: atom_id res chain seq x y z
N GLU A 1 5.73 14.58 -6.49
CA GLU A 1 6.88 13.72 -6.85
C GLU A 1 8.02 13.79 -5.84
N ARG A 2 8.59 14.97 -5.55
CA ARG A 2 9.73 15.11 -4.63
C ARG A 2 9.49 14.56 -3.20
N TRP A 3 8.35 14.89 -2.58
CA TRP A 3 8.02 14.40 -1.23
C TRP A 3 7.94 12.87 -1.16
N SER A 4 7.29 12.23 -2.14
CA SER A 4 7.24 10.76 -2.20
C SER A 4 8.62 10.16 -2.33
N ASN A 5 9.48 10.72 -3.18
CA ASN A 5 10.85 10.20 -3.35
C ASN A 5 11.70 10.30 -2.09
N GLU A 6 11.53 11.36 -1.30
CA GLU A 6 12.25 11.56 -0.03
C GLU A 6 11.78 10.61 1.09
N HIS A 7 10.58 10.02 0.97
CA HIS A 7 9.99 9.12 1.97
C HIS A 7 9.79 7.69 1.44
N ARG A 8 10.53 7.32 0.39
CA ARG A 8 10.55 5.94 -0.10
C ARG A 8 11.30 5.08 0.89
N THR A 9 10.63 4.03 1.35
CA THR A 9 11.22 2.96 2.12
C THR A 9 11.60 1.81 1.19
N THR A 10 12.57 1.00 1.59
CA THR A 10 12.95 -0.25 0.93
C THR A 10 12.45 -1.49 1.69
N LEU A 11 11.51 -1.29 2.63
CA LEU A 11 10.94 -2.38 3.41
C LEU A 11 10.23 -3.40 2.50
N PRO A 12 10.32 -4.71 2.81
CA PRO A 12 9.87 -5.76 1.90
C PRO A 12 8.40 -5.67 1.46
N SER A 13 7.49 -5.31 2.37
CA SER A 13 6.05 -5.20 2.06
C SER A 13 5.62 -3.81 1.57
N ALA A 14 6.56 -2.87 1.45
CA ALA A 14 6.23 -1.50 1.09
C ALA A 14 5.92 -1.39 -0.42
N PRO A 15 4.75 -0.86 -0.80
CA PRO A 15 4.45 -0.61 -2.22
C PRO A 15 5.29 0.57 -2.72
N HIS A 16 5.92 0.40 -3.89
CA HIS A 16 6.77 1.44 -4.49
C HIS A 16 6.01 2.76 -4.74
N GLN A 17 4.77 2.66 -5.20
CA GLN A 17 3.84 3.78 -5.32
C GLN A 17 2.59 3.51 -4.46
N PRO A 18 2.53 4.00 -3.21
CA PRO A 18 1.44 3.68 -2.30
C PRO A 18 0.05 4.13 -2.77
N LEU A 19 -0.02 5.19 -3.59
CA LEU A 19 -1.24 5.70 -4.23
C LEU A 19 -1.08 5.64 -5.75
N MET A 20 -1.75 4.68 -6.39
CA MET A 20 -1.72 4.48 -7.83
C MET A 20 -2.90 5.20 -8.49
N LEU A 21 -2.61 6.21 -9.30
CA LEU A 21 -3.64 6.96 -10.01
C LEU A 21 -4.15 6.16 -11.21
N THR A 22 -5.47 6.08 -11.35
CA THR A 22 -6.16 5.46 -12.49
C THR A 22 -7.33 6.34 -12.94
N PRO A 23 -7.74 6.35 -14.23
CA PRO A 23 -8.89 7.12 -14.67
C PRO A 23 -10.18 6.76 -13.92
N ALA A 24 -10.41 5.46 -13.69
CA ALA A 24 -11.59 4.92 -13.00
C ALA A 24 -11.21 3.61 -12.29
N ILE A 25 -11.92 3.25 -11.22
CA ILE A 25 -11.67 2.01 -10.50
C ILE A 25 -12.27 0.81 -11.26
N ASP A 26 -11.43 -0.17 -11.57
CA ASP A 26 -11.81 -1.53 -11.89
C ASP A 26 -11.52 -2.41 -10.68
N VAL A 27 -12.56 -2.99 -10.08
CA VAL A 27 -12.47 -3.76 -8.83
C VAL A 27 -11.72 -5.07 -9.03
N GLU A 28 -11.90 -5.72 -10.18
CA GLU A 28 -11.26 -7.01 -10.46
C GLU A 28 -9.79 -6.81 -10.81
N ALA A 29 -9.50 -5.88 -11.72
CA ALA A 29 -8.13 -5.61 -12.15
C ALA A 29 -7.31 -5.01 -11.00
N HIS A 30 -7.84 -4.05 -10.23
CA HIS A 30 -7.03 -3.32 -9.25
C HIS A 30 -6.92 -3.98 -7.88
N LEU A 31 -7.52 -5.16 -7.66
CA LEU A 31 -7.57 -5.83 -6.35
C LEU A 31 -6.19 -5.99 -5.70
N PHE A 32 -5.18 -6.33 -6.50
CA PHE A 32 -3.82 -6.56 -6.01
C PHE A 32 -2.82 -5.47 -6.41
N ALA A 33 -3.26 -4.22 -6.55
CA ALA A 33 -2.37 -3.09 -6.79
C ALA A 33 -1.13 -3.13 -5.86
N ASN A 34 0.08 -3.14 -6.43
CA ASN A 34 1.33 -3.33 -5.67
C ASN A 34 2.27 -2.11 -5.70
N GLY A 35 1.88 -1.04 -6.39
CA GLY A 35 2.69 0.17 -6.54
C GLY A 35 3.59 0.17 -7.77
N HIS A 36 3.62 -0.92 -8.53
CA HIS A 36 4.20 -1.00 -9.88
C HIS A 36 3.14 -1.23 -10.95
N GLY A 37 2.08 -1.97 -10.59
CA GLY A 37 1.00 -2.35 -11.49
C GLY A 37 -0.10 -3.09 -10.75
N TYR A 38 -0.81 -3.91 -11.51
CA TYR A 38 -1.98 -4.65 -11.05
C TYR A 38 -1.81 -6.15 -11.40
N PRO A 39 -1.05 -6.91 -10.60
CA PRO A 39 -0.89 -8.34 -10.82
C PRO A 39 -2.24 -9.07 -10.70
N GLU A 40 -2.55 -9.97 -11.64
CA GLU A 40 -3.87 -10.63 -11.68
C GLU A 40 -4.07 -11.69 -10.60
N ARG A 41 -3.03 -12.51 -10.35
CA ARG A 41 -3.09 -13.66 -9.43
C ARG A 41 -1.76 -13.81 -8.68
N PRO A 42 -1.33 -12.78 -7.94
CA PRO A 42 -0.11 -12.88 -7.17
C PRO A 42 -0.30 -13.85 -6.00
N ASP A 43 0.81 -14.31 -5.44
CA ASP A 43 0.85 -14.95 -4.13
C ASP A 43 1.37 -13.96 -3.08
N PRO A 44 0.49 -13.33 -2.27
CA PRO A 44 0.92 -12.34 -1.28
C PRO A 44 1.86 -12.88 -0.18
N ALA A 45 2.00 -14.20 -0.06
CA ALA A 45 2.96 -14.80 0.87
C ALA A 45 4.41 -14.73 0.35
N THR A 46 4.61 -14.55 -0.95
CA THR A 46 5.93 -14.47 -1.59
C THR A 46 6.14 -13.15 -2.34
N GLU A 47 5.07 -12.55 -2.86
CA GLU A 47 5.00 -11.21 -3.47
C GLU A 47 4.45 -10.22 -2.44
N LEU A 48 5.30 -9.78 -1.50
CA LEU A 48 4.90 -9.10 -0.27
C LEU A 48 4.25 -7.72 -0.47
N ASP A 49 4.42 -7.10 -1.63
CA ASP A 49 3.82 -5.82 -2.00
C ASP A 49 2.44 -5.99 -2.69
N ALA A 50 2.04 -7.21 -3.05
CA ALA A 50 0.79 -7.50 -3.74
C ALA A 50 -0.43 -7.04 -2.92
N GLY A 51 -1.23 -6.14 -3.48
CA GLY A 51 -2.39 -5.57 -2.79
C GLY A 51 -2.05 -4.58 -1.68
N MET A 52 -0.79 -4.14 -1.56
CA MET A 52 -0.37 -3.14 -0.58
C MET A 52 -0.57 -1.70 -1.04
N ALA A 53 -0.74 -1.43 -2.33
CA ALA A 53 -1.06 -0.09 -2.84
C ALA A 53 -2.57 0.17 -2.87
N VAL A 54 -2.95 1.45 -2.86
CA VAL A 54 -4.33 1.91 -3.03
C VAL A 54 -4.49 2.46 -4.45
N ALA A 55 -5.45 1.94 -5.20
CA ALA A 55 -5.86 2.53 -6.47
C ALA A 55 -6.77 3.73 -6.18
N VAL A 56 -6.45 4.89 -6.78
CA VAL A 56 -7.22 6.13 -6.64
C VAL A 56 -7.64 6.59 -8.02
N GLY A 57 -8.95 6.78 -8.22
CA GLY A 57 -9.48 7.19 -9.51
C GLY A 57 -10.69 8.10 -9.41
N SER A 58 -11.29 8.41 -10.57
CA SER A 58 -12.50 9.22 -10.65
C SER A 58 -12.35 10.59 -9.96
N ILE A 59 -11.14 11.17 -10.02
CA ILE A 59 -10.83 12.44 -9.36
C ILE A 59 -11.56 13.57 -10.08
N THR A 60 -12.38 14.30 -9.35
CA THR A 60 -13.14 15.45 -9.85
C THR A 60 -13.12 16.58 -8.83
N CYS A 61 -13.34 17.81 -9.31
CA CYS A 61 -13.52 18.99 -8.46
C CYS A 61 -14.92 19.55 -8.69
N PRO A 62 -15.96 19.03 -7.99
CA PRO A 62 -17.34 19.46 -8.22
C PRO A 62 -17.58 20.96 -7.94
N THR A 63 -16.75 21.56 -7.10
CA THR A 63 -16.72 23.00 -6.82
C THR A 63 -15.27 23.45 -6.58
N ASP A 64 -15.01 24.75 -6.56
CA ASP A 64 -13.69 25.33 -6.26
C ASP A 64 -13.16 25.00 -4.85
N ARG A 65 -13.98 24.36 -4.01
CA ARG A 65 -13.65 24.02 -2.61
C ARG A 65 -13.89 22.55 -2.29
N SER A 66 -14.15 21.70 -3.28
CA SER A 66 -14.37 20.27 -3.04
C SER A 66 -13.62 19.43 -4.06
N ILE A 67 -13.06 18.32 -3.57
CA ILE A 67 -12.48 17.26 -4.38
C ILE A 67 -13.26 15.99 -4.06
N ARG A 68 -13.59 15.21 -5.09
CA ARG A 68 -14.17 13.89 -4.97
C ARG A 68 -13.29 12.90 -5.71
N PHE A 69 -13.08 11.73 -5.13
CA PHE A 69 -12.34 10.64 -5.73
C PHE A 69 -12.90 9.31 -5.23
N GLU A 70 -12.56 8.24 -5.92
CA GLU A 70 -12.77 6.87 -5.48
C GLU A 70 -11.41 6.28 -5.07
N ALA A 71 -11.41 5.50 -4.00
CA ALA A 71 -10.23 4.79 -3.54
C ALA A 71 -10.58 3.32 -3.29
N PHE A 72 -9.73 2.43 -3.76
CA PHE A 72 -9.91 0.99 -3.65
C PHE A 72 -8.62 0.33 -3.18
N SER A 73 -8.76 -0.60 -2.25
CA SER A 73 -7.64 -1.28 -1.61
C SER A 73 -8.05 -2.66 -1.12
N HIS A 74 -7.10 -3.59 -1.06
CA HIS A 74 -7.36 -4.89 -0.48
C HIS A 74 -7.55 -4.79 1.05
N ASN A 75 -8.75 -5.13 1.53
CA ASN A 75 -9.11 -5.03 2.95
C ASN A 75 -8.26 -5.96 3.85
N THR A 76 -8.06 -7.22 3.47
CA THR A 76 -7.32 -8.20 4.28
C THR A 76 -5.80 -8.04 4.19
N ILE A 77 -5.27 -7.54 3.07
CA ILE A 77 -3.84 -7.29 2.91
C ILE A 77 -3.50 -5.90 3.43
N ARG A 78 -3.74 -4.84 2.64
CA ARG A 78 -3.42 -3.47 3.06
C ARG A 78 -4.17 -3.04 4.32
N GLY A 79 -5.46 -3.37 4.42
CA GLY A 79 -6.30 -2.95 5.54
C GLY A 79 -6.13 -3.77 6.82
N ALA A 80 -5.40 -4.90 6.78
CA ALA A 80 -5.21 -5.76 7.94
C ALA A 80 -3.80 -6.39 7.95
N ALA A 81 -3.63 -7.63 7.48
CA ALA A 81 -2.44 -8.43 7.72
C ALA A 81 -1.16 -7.80 7.13
N GLY A 82 -1.18 -7.40 5.87
CA GLY A 82 -0.06 -6.74 5.21
C GLY A 82 0.29 -5.40 5.85
N GLY A 83 -0.72 -4.61 6.24
CA GLY A 83 -0.51 -3.37 6.99
C GLY A 83 0.20 -3.58 8.33
N VAL A 84 -0.15 -4.64 9.06
CA VAL A 84 0.51 -5.00 10.32
C VAL A 84 1.95 -5.47 10.10
N ILE A 85 2.20 -6.27 9.06
CA ILE A 85 3.56 -6.68 8.67
C ILE A 85 4.40 -5.45 8.33
N TYR A 86 3.87 -4.53 7.53
CA TYR A 86 4.57 -3.29 7.17
C TYR A 86 4.91 -2.43 8.40
N LEU A 87 4.01 -2.35 9.39
CA LEU A 87 4.30 -1.67 10.65
C LEU A 87 5.37 -2.40 11.48
N ALA A 88 5.40 -3.73 11.47
CA ALA A 88 6.42 -4.52 12.16
C ALA A 88 7.80 -4.34 11.50
N GLU A 89 7.85 -4.33 10.16
CA GLU A 89 9.04 -4.01 9.37
C GLU A 89 9.56 -2.61 9.72
N LEU A 90 8.67 -1.61 9.76
CA LEU A 90 9.03 -0.25 10.14
C LEU A 90 9.52 -0.15 11.59
N ALA A 91 8.84 -0.82 12.53
CA ALA A 91 9.28 -0.84 13.94
C ALA A 91 10.65 -1.50 14.10
N HIS A 92 10.95 -2.52 13.30
CA HIS A 92 12.27 -3.14 13.27
C HIS A 92 13.34 -2.19 12.71
N GLU A 93 13.08 -1.55 11.56
CA GLU A 93 13.98 -0.57 10.93
C GLU A 93 14.27 0.63 11.84
N MET A 94 13.26 1.06 12.61
CA MET A 94 13.38 2.15 13.58
C MET A 94 13.99 1.71 14.93
N GLU A 95 14.45 0.46 15.05
CA GLU A 95 15.01 -0.11 16.28
C GLU A 95 14.08 -0.03 17.50
N LEU A 96 12.76 -0.05 17.27
CA LEU A 96 11.73 0.03 18.33
C LEU A 96 11.38 -1.34 18.92
N LEU A 97 11.82 -2.42 18.27
CA LEU A 97 11.64 -3.78 18.79
C LEU A 97 12.77 -4.11 19.77
N SER A 98 12.42 -4.53 20.97
CA SER A 98 13.39 -4.95 21.97
C SER A 98 14.13 -6.22 21.53
N SER A 99 15.45 -6.24 21.72
CA SER A 99 16.31 -7.42 21.47
C SER A 99 16.21 -8.49 22.55
N SER A 100 15.36 -8.28 23.56
CA SER A 100 15.20 -9.25 24.64
C SER A 100 14.43 -10.47 24.11
N PRO A 101 14.94 -11.69 24.29
CA PRO A 101 14.27 -12.88 23.79
C PRO A 101 12.86 -12.94 24.38
N ALA A 102 11.87 -13.10 23.49
CA ALA A 102 10.48 -13.24 23.88
C ALA A 102 10.26 -14.59 24.59
N HIS A 103 10.50 -14.61 25.90
CA HIS A 103 10.39 -15.76 26.81
C HIS A 103 11.29 -16.99 26.47
N PRO A 104 11.69 -17.79 27.48
CA PRO A 104 12.44 -19.03 27.27
C PRO A 104 11.60 -20.13 26.62
#